data_AF-A0A1U7NSN5-F1
#
_entry.id   AF-A0A1U7NSN5-F1
#
_cell.length_a   1.000
_cell.length_b   1.000
_cell.length_c   1.000
_cell.angle_alpha   90.00
_cell.angle_beta   90.00
_cell.angle_gamma   90.00
#
_symmetry.space_group_name_H-M   'P 1'
#
loop_
_entity.id
_entity.type
_entity.pdbx_description
1 polymer ?
#
loop_
_entity_poly.entity_id
_entity_poly.type
_entity_poly.pdbx_seq_one_letter_code
_entity_poly.pdbx_strand_id
1 'polypeptide(L)'
;MTSLTFEHIHEAVAEAFPELARPLALLCEDEIFSTNGVPRQYSGTSMLLRYFLEVLVALPVSPHRNAALHRAFAFIERMLASPDHDLVGLAEIQLIEGQPAWWYQRALPFAGPLYQQAAGRVSGKLWTQATAPGAPPYSPEVDLHDLYEVRPAIASMLAPDGLTLEDIPDREPT
;
A
#
# COMPACT_ATOMS: atom_id res chain seq x y z
N MET A 1 -15.59 -17.69 -6.44
CA MET A 1 -14.74 -16.63 -5.89
C MET A 1 -15.58 -15.37 -5.86
N THR A 2 -15.79 -14.78 -4.69
CA THR A 2 -16.51 -13.51 -4.54
C THR A 2 -15.74 -12.44 -5.32
N SER A 3 -16.45 -11.61 -6.10
CA SER A 3 -15.81 -10.50 -6.82
C SER A 3 -15.22 -9.52 -5.83
N LEU A 4 -14.02 -8.99 -6.09
CA LEU A 4 -13.42 -7.94 -5.26
C LEU A 4 -14.21 -6.65 -5.49
N THR A 5 -14.89 -6.16 -4.46
CA THR A 5 -15.71 -4.94 -4.47
C THR A 5 -15.29 -4.02 -3.33
N PHE A 6 -15.74 -2.76 -3.38
CA PHE A 6 -15.52 -1.77 -2.34
C PHE A 6 -16.07 -2.26 -1.00
N GLU A 7 -17.29 -2.82 -1.01
CA GLU A 7 -17.96 -3.37 0.17
C GLU A 7 -17.17 -4.50 0.86
N HIS A 8 -16.41 -5.31 0.11
CA HIS A 8 -15.69 -6.48 0.63
C HIS A 8 -14.17 -6.28 0.66
N ILE A 9 -13.70 -5.04 0.55
CA ILE A 9 -12.25 -4.76 0.47
C ILE A 9 -11.53 -5.17 1.76
N HIS A 10 -12.21 -5.06 2.90
CA HIS A 10 -11.65 -5.43 4.20
C HIS A 10 -11.33 -6.93 4.27
N GLU A 11 -12.32 -7.78 3.97
CA GLU A 11 -12.12 -9.23 3.96
C GLU A 11 -11.08 -9.64 2.91
N ALA A 12 -11.09 -8.99 1.75
CA ALA A 12 -10.13 -9.29 0.70
C ALA A 12 -8.70 -8.92 1.07
N VAL A 13 -8.48 -7.82 1.81
CA VAL A 13 -7.16 -7.46 2.34
C VAL A 13 -6.74 -8.44 3.43
N ALA A 14 -7.64 -8.81 4.35
CA ALA A 14 -7.35 -9.80 5.39
C ALA A 14 -6.95 -11.16 4.79
N GLU A 15 -7.61 -11.59 3.71
CA GLU A 15 -7.27 -12.82 3.00
C GLU A 15 -5.94 -12.70 2.23
N ALA A 16 -5.70 -11.58 1.57
CA ALA A 16 -4.52 -11.38 0.73
C ALA A 16 -3.24 -11.13 1.55
N PHE A 17 -3.36 -10.50 2.73
CA PHE A 17 -2.24 -10.08 3.58
C PHE A 17 -2.45 -10.55 5.02
N PRO A 18 -2.28 -11.86 5.31
CA PRO A 18 -2.44 -12.38 6.66
C PRO A 18 -1.52 -11.70 7.69
N GLU A 19 -0.37 -11.19 7.27
CA GLU A 19 0.52 -10.40 8.14
C GLU A 19 -0.13 -9.11 8.67
N LEU A 20 -1.13 -8.55 7.96
CA LEU A 20 -1.87 -7.36 8.37
C LEU A 20 -3.08 -7.67 9.27
N ALA A 21 -3.29 -8.93 9.68
CA ALA A 21 -4.44 -9.30 10.50
C ALA A 21 -4.52 -8.51 11.82
N ARG A 22 -3.39 -8.28 12.49
CA ARG A 22 -3.33 -7.47 13.72
C ARG A 22 -3.58 -5.98 13.45
N PRO A 23 -2.90 -5.33 12.49
CA PRO A 23 -3.24 -3.97 12.08
C PRO A 23 -4.71 -3.76 11.72
N LEU A 24 -5.31 -4.69 10.98
CA LEU A 24 -6.72 -4.64 10.62
C LEU A 24 -7.63 -4.76 11.85
N ALA A 25 -7.29 -5.62 12.81
CA ALA A 25 -8.05 -5.74 14.05
C ALA A 25 -8.00 -4.43 14.88
N LEU A 26 -6.83 -3.79 14.98
CA LEU A 26 -6.69 -2.51 15.69
C LEU A 26 -7.49 -1.39 15.02
N LEU A 27 -7.46 -1.33 13.69
CA LEU A 27 -8.30 -0.40 12.94
C LEU A 27 -9.78 -0.63 13.27
N CYS A 28 -10.25 -1.88 13.29
CA CYS A 28 -11.63 -2.19 13.64
C CYS A 28 -11.98 -1.81 15.09
N GLU A 29 -11.07 -1.97 16.05
CA GLU A 29 -11.26 -1.57 17.45
C GLU A 29 -11.46 -0.05 17.59
N ASP A 30 -10.64 0.75 16.92
CA ASP A 30 -10.75 2.22 16.92
C ASP A 30 -12.01 2.71 16.17
N GLU A 31 -12.40 2.03 15.10
CA GLU A 31 -13.56 2.41 14.28
C GLU A 31 -14.92 2.14 14.97
N ILE A 32 -15.01 1.17 15.89
CA ILE A 32 -16.21 0.91 16.72
C ILE A 32 -16.61 2.16 17.53
N PHE A 33 -15.68 3.07 17.82
CA PHE A 33 -15.93 4.33 18.51
C PHE A 33 -16.38 5.48 17.60
N SER A 34 -16.37 5.31 16.27
CA SER A 34 -16.85 6.31 15.31
C SER A 34 -18.37 6.21 15.12
N THR A 35 -19.08 6.96 15.97
CA THR A 35 -20.54 7.14 16.00
C THR A 35 -21.23 7.20 14.62
N ASN A 36 -22.26 6.35 14.44
CA ASN A 36 -23.43 6.47 13.53
C ASN A 36 -23.65 5.36 12.48
N GLY A 37 -23.00 4.20 12.56
CA GLY A 37 -23.48 2.99 11.87
C GLY A 37 -23.46 3.04 10.33
N VAL A 38 -22.67 3.94 9.74
CA VAL A 38 -22.37 3.95 8.30
C VAL A 38 -20.90 3.53 8.13
N PRO A 39 -20.56 2.51 7.34
CA PRO A 39 -19.20 1.97 7.30
C PRO A 39 -18.21 2.99 6.72
N ARG A 40 -17.37 3.59 7.58
CA ARG A 40 -16.15 4.33 7.18
C ARG A 40 -14.94 3.40 6.93
N GLN A 41 -15.15 2.10 7.08
CA GLN A 41 -14.19 0.97 7.09
C GLN A 41 -13.23 0.95 5.88
N TYR A 42 -13.63 1.53 4.75
CA TYR A 42 -12.92 1.42 3.48
C TYR A 42 -11.76 2.42 3.34
N SER A 43 -11.85 3.57 4.02
CA SER A 43 -10.77 4.56 4.06
C SER A 43 -9.62 4.10 4.96
N GLY A 44 -9.93 3.50 6.11
CA GLY A 44 -8.93 2.94 7.01
C GLY A 44 -8.19 1.76 6.39
N THR A 45 -8.91 0.85 5.73
CA THR A 45 -8.31 -0.33 5.07
C THR A 45 -7.35 0.07 3.96
N SER A 46 -7.71 1.04 3.10
CA SER A 46 -6.82 1.52 2.04
C SER A 46 -5.63 2.30 2.59
N MET A 47 -5.79 3.04 3.69
CA MET A 47 -4.69 3.71 4.39
C MET A 47 -3.68 2.71 4.98
N LEU A 48 -4.14 1.63 5.62
CA LEU A 48 -3.26 0.55 6.09
C LEU A 48 -2.46 -0.06 4.95
N LEU A 49 -3.12 -0.37 3.83
CA LEU A 49 -2.46 -0.92 2.64
C LEU A 49 -1.45 0.07 2.05
N ARG A 50 -1.77 1.37 2.04
CA ARG A 50 -0.85 2.43 1.62
C ARG A 50 0.41 2.46 2.47
N TYR A 51 0.29 2.48 3.80
CA TYR A 51 1.44 2.48 4.70
C TYR A 51 2.30 1.22 4.56
N PHE A 52 1.65 0.07 4.43
CA PHE A 52 2.34 -1.18 4.15
C PHE A 52 3.17 -1.10 2.86
N LEU A 53 2.59 -0.60 1.77
CA LEU A 53 3.27 -0.39 0.49
C LEU A 53 4.42 0.61 0.59
N GLU A 54 4.18 1.76 1.22
CA GLU A 54 5.17 2.83 1.35
C GLU A 54 6.44 2.34 2.04
N VAL A 55 6.30 1.64 3.16
CA VAL A 55 7.43 1.05 3.89
C VAL A 55 8.14 0.01 3.03
N LEU A 56 7.40 -0.94 2.43
CA LEU A 56 8.03 -1.98 1.61
C LEU A 56 8.80 -1.38 0.42
N VAL A 57 8.24 -0.37 -0.25
CA VAL A 57 8.89 0.31 -1.37
C VAL A 57 10.14 1.07 -0.90
N ALA A 58 10.15 1.61 0.32
CA ALA A 58 11.30 2.30 0.90
C ALA A 58 12.44 1.37 1.35
N LEU A 59 12.13 0.14 1.76
CA LEU A 59 13.15 -0.82 2.21
C LEU A 59 14.11 -1.27 1.08
N PRO A 60 15.34 -1.67 1.44
CA PRO A 60 16.27 -2.33 0.52
C PRO A 60 15.66 -3.56 -0.16
N VAL A 61 16.21 -3.92 -1.32
CA VAL A 61 15.74 -5.09 -2.08
C VAL A 61 16.08 -6.37 -1.31
N SER A 62 15.07 -7.19 -1.06
CA SER A 62 15.21 -8.54 -0.52
C SER A 62 14.13 -9.48 -1.09
N PRO A 63 14.33 -10.81 -1.03
CA PRO A 63 13.38 -11.77 -1.59
C PRO A 63 11.96 -11.67 -1.02
N HIS A 64 11.79 -11.64 0.32
CA HIS A 64 10.45 -11.63 0.92
C HIS A 64 9.76 -10.27 0.74
N ARG A 65 10.52 -9.17 0.80
CA ARG A 65 10.02 -7.82 0.46
C ARG A 65 9.50 -7.76 -0.97
N ASN A 66 10.24 -8.27 -1.95
CA ASN A 66 9.80 -8.27 -3.34
C ASN A 66 8.59 -9.19 -3.56
N ALA A 67 8.53 -10.34 -2.89
CA ALA A 67 7.36 -11.21 -2.93
C ALA A 67 6.10 -10.51 -2.38
N ALA A 68 6.23 -9.80 -1.26
CA ALA A 68 5.15 -9.00 -0.68
C ALA A 68 4.69 -7.89 -1.63
N LEU A 69 5.63 -7.18 -2.29
CA LEU A 69 5.28 -6.17 -3.28
C LEU A 69 4.61 -6.75 -4.52
N HIS A 70 5.07 -7.88 -5.06
CA HIS A 70 4.37 -8.53 -6.17
C HIS A 70 2.93 -8.90 -5.80
N ARG A 71 2.71 -9.43 -4.58
CA ARG A 71 1.38 -9.72 -4.08
C ARG A 71 0.54 -8.45 -3.93
N ALA A 72 1.11 -7.38 -3.39
CA ALA A 72 0.42 -6.12 -3.19
C ALA A 72 0.01 -5.46 -4.51
N PHE A 73 0.92 -5.38 -5.48
CA PHE A 73 0.60 -4.82 -6.79
C PHE A 73 -0.37 -5.71 -7.59
N ALA A 74 -0.30 -7.04 -7.46
CA ALA A 74 -1.31 -7.92 -8.04
C ALA A 74 -2.70 -7.70 -7.43
N PHE A 75 -2.77 -7.36 -6.14
CA PHE A 75 -4.02 -6.98 -5.48
C PHE A 75 -4.55 -5.65 -6.03
N ILE A 76 -3.70 -4.63 -6.19
CA ILE A 76 -4.09 -3.34 -6.79
C ILE A 76 -4.58 -3.52 -8.23
N GLU A 77 -3.90 -4.36 -9.05
CA GLU A 77 -4.37 -4.70 -10.39
C GLU A 77 -5.78 -5.29 -10.37
N ARG A 78 -6.10 -6.15 -9.39
CA ARG A 78 -7.46 -6.69 -9.21
C ARG A 78 -8.46 -5.61 -8.79
N MET A 79 -8.05 -4.64 -7.95
CA MET A 79 -8.92 -3.50 -7.60
C MET A 79 -9.25 -2.67 -8.84
N LEU A 80 -8.23 -2.35 -9.66
CA LEU A 80 -8.39 -1.56 -10.89
C LEU A 80 -9.17 -2.30 -11.98
N ALA A 81 -9.13 -3.64 -12.00
CA ALA A 81 -9.90 -4.46 -12.92
C ALA A 81 -11.35 -4.69 -12.47
N SER A 82 -11.73 -4.24 -11.27
CA SER A 82 -13.07 -4.47 -10.73
C SER A 82 -14.13 -3.69 -11.52
N PRO A 83 -15.33 -4.25 -11.73
CA PRO A 83 -16.47 -3.49 -12.24
C PRO A 83 -17.02 -2.47 -11.23
N ASP A 84 -16.56 -2.52 -9.98
CA ASP A 84 -16.94 -1.59 -8.92
C ASP A 84 -16.14 -0.29 -9.03
N HIS A 85 -16.79 0.78 -9.51
CA HIS A 85 -16.16 2.08 -9.72
C HIS A 85 -15.68 2.75 -8.43
N ASP A 86 -16.32 2.48 -7.28
CA ASP A 86 -15.88 3.05 -6.00
C ASP A 86 -14.57 2.40 -5.56
N LEU A 87 -14.40 1.10 -5.82
CA LEU A 87 -13.15 0.41 -5.55
C LEU A 87 -12.01 0.87 -6.48
N VAL A 88 -12.30 1.06 -7.76
CA VAL A 88 -11.34 1.60 -8.72
C VAL A 88 -10.90 3.00 -8.30
N GLY A 89 -11.86 3.86 -7.95
CA GLY A 89 -11.60 5.21 -7.44
C GLY A 89 -10.79 5.20 -6.14
N LEU A 90 -11.07 4.27 -5.24
CA LEU A 90 -10.30 4.10 -3.99
C LEU A 90 -8.82 3.77 -4.29
N ALA A 91 -8.56 2.82 -5.20
CA ALA A 91 -7.20 2.47 -5.59
C ALA A 91 -6.48 3.68 -6.21
N GLU A 92 -7.13 4.38 -7.13
CA GLU A 92 -6.57 5.56 -7.78
C GLU A 92 -6.23 6.67 -6.78
N ILE A 93 -7.15 7.03 -5.89
CA ILE A 93 -6.98 8.17 -4.98
C ILE A 93 -6.04 7.83 -3.82
N GLN A 94 -6.18 6.64 -3.21
CA GLN A 94 -5.49 6.33 -1.96
C GLN A 94 -4.16 5.60 -2.17
N LEU A 95 -4.00 4.84 -3.25
CA LEU A 95 -2.82 4.01 -3.46
C LEU A 95 -1.90 4.56 -4.57
N ILE A 96 -2.44 5.32 -5.53
CA ILE A 96 -1.70 5.77 -6.71
C ILE A 96 -1.47 7.28 -6.70
N GLU A 97 -2.51 8.07 -6.49
CA GLU A 97 -2.43 9.53 -6.50
C GLU A 97 -1.57 10.05 -5.33
N GLY A 98 -0.86 11.14 -5.55
CA GLY A 98 -0.11 11.83 -4.50
C GLY A 98 1.20 11.15 -4.06
N GLN A 99 1.58 10.01 -4.66
CA GLN A 99 2.87 9.38 -4.33
C GLN A 99 4.06 10.23 -4.83
N PRO A 100 5.17 10.28 -4.08
CA PRO A 100 6.37 11.01 -4.47
C PRO A 100 7.15 10.29 -5.59
N ALA A 101 8.08 11.02 -6.23
CA ALA A 101 8.87 10.47 -7.35
C ALA A 101 9.65 9.20 -7.00
N TRP A 102 10.25 9.16 -5.81
CA TRP A 102 10.99 7.97 -5.32
C TRP A 102 10.10 6.74 -5.25
N TRP A 103 8.84 6.93 -4.86
CA TRP A 103 7.89 5.85 -4.70
C TRP A 103 7.58 5.24 -6.06
N TYR A 104 7.26 6.04 -7.07
CA TYR A 104 6.99 5.52 -8.42
C TYR A 104 8.19 4.82 -9.03
N GLN A 105 9.38 5.40 -8.88
CA GLN A 105 10.61 4.80 -9.41
C GLN A 105 10.84 3.40 -8.84
N ARG A 106 10.57 3.21 -7.54
CA ARG A 106 10.77 1.92 -6.85
C ARG A 106 9.59 0.96 -6.97
N ALA A 107 8.39 1.45 -7.22
CA ALA A 107 7.19 0.68 -7.48
C ALA A 107 7.14 0.10 -8.91
N LEU A 108 7.76 0.79 -9.88
CA LEU A 108 7.70 0.45 -11.30
C LEU A 108 7.96 -1.04 -11.63
N PRO A 109 8.94 -1.74 -11.01
CA PRO A 109 9.18 -3.17 -11.30
C PRO A 109 8.01 -4.10 -10.94
N PHE A 110 7.10 -3.67 -10.08
CA PHE A 110 5.95 -4.44 -9.62
C PHE A 110 4.64 -4.00 -10.29
N ALA A 111 4.63 -2.83 -10.91
CA ALA A 111 3.45 -2.21 -11.50
C ALA A 111 2.97 -2.96 -12.75
N GLY A 112 1.75 -3.48 -12.70
CA GLY A 112 1.08 -4.07 -13.85
C GLY A 112 0.50 -3.03 -14.82
N PRO A 113 -0.14 -3.48 -15.91
CA PRO A 113 -0.60 -2.58 -16.98
C PRO A 113 -1.71 -1.64 -16.53
N LEU A 114 -2.66 -2.06 -15.67
CA LEU A 114 -3.73 -1.18 -15.22
C LEU A 114 -3.20 -0.13 -14.24
N TYR A 115 -2.27 -0.53 -13.37
CA TYR A 115 -1.57 0.38 -12.48
C TYR A 115 -0.88 1.48 -13.27
N GLN A 116 -0.08 1.12 -14.28
CA GLN A 116 0.66 2.11 -15.08
C GLN A 116 -0.27 3.06 -15.84
N GLN A 117 -1.40 2.56 -16.34
CA GLN A 117 -2.43 3.41 -16.96
C GLN A 117 -3.07 4.36 -15.95
N ALA A 118 -3.43 3.87 -14.77
CA ALA A 118 -4.00 4.66 -13.69
C ALA A 118 -3.00 5.74 -13.21
N ALA A 119 -1.74 5.38 -12.96
CA ALA A 119 -0.69 6.32 -12.59
C ALA A 119 -0.45 7.39 -13.67
N GLY A 120 -0.48 7.00 -14.95
CA GLY A 120 -0.44 7.94 -16.06
C GLY A 120 -1.63 8.90 -16.11
N ARG A 121 -2.80 8.49 -15.64
CA ARG A 121 -4.01 9.31 -15.55
C ARG A 121 -3.98 10.26 -14.35
N VAL A 122 -3.79 9.75 -13.13
CA VAL A 122 -3.95 10.53 -11.89
C VAL A 122 -2.68 11.26 -11.45
N SER A 123 -1.51 10.75 -11.82
CA SER A 123 -0.21 11.34 -11.43
C SER A 123 0.55 11.95 -12.61
N GLY A 124 0.16 11.58 -13.84
CA GLY A 124 0.53 12.23 -15.10
C GLY A 124 2.03 12.48 -15.24
N LYS A 125 2.41 13.76 -15.20
CA LYS A 125 3.79 14.21 -15.40
C LYS A 125 4.76 13.60 -14.38
N LEU A 126 4.36 13.49 -13.11
CA LEU A 126 5.23 13.01 -12.05
C LEU A 126 5.58 11.53 -12.27
N TRP A 127 4.58 10.72 -12.61
CA TRP A 127 4.79 9.32 -12.99
C TRP A 127 5.79 9.22 -14.16
N THR A 128 5.50 9.90 -15.28
CA THR A 128 6.36 9.84 -16.47
C THR A 128 7.80 10.29 -16.19
N GLN A 129 7.99 11.35 -15.41
CA GLN A 129 9.33 11.85 -15.06
C GLN A 129 10.10 10.89 -14.14
N ALA A 130 9.43 10.34 -13.13
CA ALA A 130 10.04 9.44 -12.17
C ALA A 130 10.43 8.09 -12.76
N THR A 131 9.69 7.61 -13.77
CA THR A 131 9.89 6.29 -14.38
C THR A 131 10.57 6.34 -15.74
N ALA A 132 10.98 7.52 -16.22
CA ALA A 132 11.67 7.66 -17.50
C ALA A 132 13.04 6.97 -17.47
N PRO A 133 13.48 6.36 -18.60
CA PRO A 133 14.87 5.94 -18.75
C PRO A 133 15.82 7.12 -18.49
N GLY A 134 16.73 6.98 -17.51
CA GLY A 134 17.67 8.03 -17.13
C GLY A 134 17.13 9.07 -16.15
N ALA A 135 15.94 8.87 -15.56
CA ALA A 135 15.50 9.62 -14.40
C ALA A 135 16.57 9.56 -13.28
N PRO A 136 16.83 10.68 -12.57
CA PRO A 136 17.80 10.67 -11.48
C PRO A 136 17.34 9.70 -10.37
N PRO A 137 18.27 9.17 -9.56
CA PRO A 137 17.89 8.40 -8.39
C PRO A 137 17.19 9.33 -7.39
N TYR A 138 16.03 8.92 -6.89
CA TYR A 138 15.33 9.60 -5.81
C TYR A 138 15.49 8.80 -4.51
N SER A 139 15.92 9.46 -3.45
CA SER A 139 16.04 8.84 -2.12
C SER A 139 14.64 8.55 -1.55
N PRO A 140 14.44 7.39 -0.89
CA PRO A 140 13.20 7.09 -0.22
C PRO A 140 13.07 7.97 1.03
N GLU A 141 11.88 8.51 1.25
CA GLU A 141 11.52 9.29 2.43
C GLU A 141 10.17 8.78 2.89
N VAL A 142 10.13 8.16 4.07
CA VAL A 142 8.90 7.60 4.65
C VAL A 142 8.44 8.55 5.75
N ASP A 143 7.20 9.03 5.63
CA ASP A 143 6.52 9.75 6.72
C ASP A 143 5.38 8.88 7.24
N LEU A 144 5.73 7.94 8.13
CA LEU A 144 4.78 6.99 8.71
C LEU A 144 4.50 7.33 10.16
N HIS A 145 3.24 7.53 10.49
CA HIS A 145 2.75 7.46 11.86
C HIS A 145 2.10 6.10 12.09
N ASP A 146 2.85 5.18 12.71
CA ASP A 146 2.42 3.78 12.83
C ASP A 146 1.40 3.56 13.97
N LEU A 147 0.17 4.03 13.74
CA LEU A 147 -0.94 3.92 14.69
C LEU A 147 -1.44 2.49 14.90
N TYR A 148 -1.22 1.61 13.92
CA TYR A 148 -1.89 0.30 13.85
C TYR A 148 -0.89 -0.86 13.73
N GLU A 149 0.33 -0.72 14.25
CA GLU A 149 1.33 -1.80 14.29
C GLU A 149 1.71 -2.37 12.91
N VAL A 150 1.71 -1.54 11.85
CA VAL A 150 2.16 -1.91 10.50
C VAL A 150 3.65 -2.22 10.48
N ARG A 151 4.50 -1.47 11.22
CA ARG A 151 5.95 -1.73 11.25
C ARG A 151 6.27 -3.06 11.92
N PRO A 152 5.72 -3.41 13.11
CA PRO A 152 5.84 -4.75 13.66
C PRO A 152 5.40 -5.87 12.71
N ALA A 153 4.29 -5.68 11.98
CA ALA A 153 3.82 -6.66 11.01
C ALA A 153 4.84 -6.88 9.88
N ILE A 154 5.41 -5.80 9.33
CA ILE A 154 6.45 -5.87 8.30
C ILE A 154 7.72 -6.51 8.85
N ALA A 155 8.17 -6.12 10.04
CA ALA A 155 9.35 -6.71 10.68
C ALA A 155 9.18 -8.22 10.87
N SER A 156 8.02 -8.67 11.35
CA SER A 156 7.74 -10.10 11.50
C SER A 156 7.72 -10.84 10.15
N MET A 157 7.14 -10.23 9.11
CA MET A 157 7.10 -10.81 7.76
C MET A 157 8.51 -10.91 7.15
N LEU A 158 9.37 -9.94 7.42
CA LEU A 158 10.71 -9.83 6.85
C LEU A 158 11.83 -10.35 7.77
N ALA A 159 11.49 -10.94 8.92
CA ALA A 159 12.46 -11.60 9.79
C ALA A 159 13.32 -12.66 9.07
N PRO A 160 12.80 -13.45 8.10
CA PRO A 160 13.63 -14.36 7.30
C PRO A 160 14.69 -13.66 6.43
N ASP A 161 14.48 -12.38 6.09
CA ASP A 161 15.47 -11.54 5.40
C ASP A 161 16.46 -10.88 6.38
N GLY A 162 16.32 -11.14 7.68
CA GLY A 162 17.17 -10.60 8.73
C GLY A 162 16.82 -9.18 9.17
N LEU A 163 15.65 -8.65 8.77
CA LEU A 163 15.18 -7.33 9.18
C LEU A 163 14.51 -7.39 10.56
N THR A 164 14.83 -6.43 11.41
CA THR A 164 14.18 -6.21 12.71
C THR A 164 13.30 -4.95 12.67
N LEU A 165 12.60 -4.65 13.77
CA LEU A 165 11.77 -3.45 13.87
C LEU A 165 12.61 -2.16 13.74
N GLU A 166 13.85 -2.17 14.24
CA GLU A 166 14.76 -1.03 14.14
C GLU A 166 15.15 -0.71 12.69
N ASP A 167 15.12 -1.70 11.80
CA ASP A 167 15.40 -1.51 10.37
C ASP A 167 14.20 -0.95 9.61
N ILE A 168 13.00 -0.98 10.19
CA ILE A 168 11.79 -0.48 9.55
C ILE A 168 11.66 1.03 9.80
N PRO A 169 11.62 1.87 8.73
CA PRO A 169 11.49 3.32 8.86
C PRO A 169 10.35 3.72 9.79
N ASP A 170 10.64 4.68 10.66
CA ASP A 170 9.67 5.44 11.45
C ASP A 170 9.73 6.89 11.00
N ARG A 171 8.72 7.70 11.36
CA ARG A 171 8.84 9.15 11.23
C ARG A 171 10.07 9.63 12.01
N GLU A 172 10.98 10.38 11.36
CA GLU A 172 11.99 11.13 12.10
C GLU A 172 11.27 12.18 12.97
N PRO A 173 11.50 12.21 14.29
CA PRO A 173 10.98 13.29 15.11
C PRO A 173 11.65 14.60 14.65
N THR A 174 10.88 15.45 13.97
CA THR A 174 11.19 16.86 13.76
C THR A 174 11.14 17.63 15.06
#